data_AF-A0A9E3NA71-F1
#
_entry.id   AF-A0A9E3NA71-F1
#
_cell.length_a   1.000
_cell.length_b   1.000
_cell.length_c   1.000
_cell.angle_alpha   90.00
_cell.angle_beta   90.00
_cell.angle_gamma   90.00
#
_symmetry.space_group_name_H-M   'P 1'
#
loop_
_entity.id
_entity.type
_entity.pdbx_description
1 polymer ?
#
loop_
_entity_poly.entity_id
_entity_poly.type
_entity_poly.pdbx_seq_one_letter_code
_entity_poly.pdbx_strand_id
1 'polypeptide(L)' 'MSETAAAIGSGRAKLPLFLLSFRHRNDLGGLVEAAGWQVIAARRADGIDRRFIASSATIAIIDARQADEEAVAACAT' A
#
# COMPACT_ATOMS: atom_id res chain seq x y z
N MET A 1 1.43 -24.72 -38.82
CA MET A 1 1.95 -25.14 -37.50
C MET A 1 2.69 -23.95 -36.91
N SER A 2 2.30 -23.27 -35.85
CA SER A 2 1.05 -23.17 -35.09
C SER A 2 1.11 -21.80 -34.43
N GLU A 3 -0.01 -21.12 -34.41
CA GLU A 3 -0.26 -19.94 -33.58
C GLU A 3 -0.35 -20.37 -32.10
N THR A 4 -0.28 -19.37 -31.20
CA THR A 4 -0.75 -19.39 -29.81
C THR A 4 0.20 -19.91 -28.72
N ALA A 5 0.90 -18.96 -28.08
CA ALA A 5 1.02 -18.94 -26.61
C ALA A 5 0.72 -17.52 -26.13
N ALA A 6 -0.59 -17.33 -25.95
CA ALA A 6 -1.34 -16.22 -25.38
C ALA A 6 -0.54 -15.15 -24.61
N ALA A 7 -0.87 -13.90 -24.94
CA ALA A 7 -0.75 -12.75 -24.06
C ALA A 7 -1.23 -13.08 -22.64
N ILE A 8 -0.29 -13.09 -21.69
CA ILE A 8 -0.58 -13.03 -20.25
C ILE A 8 0.24 -11.86 -19.67
N GLY A 9 -0.34 -10.77 -19.16
CA GLY A 9 -1.74 -10.39 -19.09
C GLY A 9 -1.96 -9.06 -19.77
N SER A 10 -3.23 -8.75 -20.03
CA SER A 10 -3.64 -7.34 -20.03
C SER A 10 -3.01 -6.67 -18.81
N GLY A 11 -2.50 -5.45 -18.97
CA GLY A 11 -2.02 -4.65 -17.84
C GLY A 11 -3.18 -4.43 -16.89
N ARG A 12 -3.48 -5.41 -16.03
CA ARG A 12 -4.45 -5.27 -14.95
C ARG A 12 -3.88 -4.17 -14.10
N ALA A 13 -4.62 -3.08 -14.00
CA ALA A 13 -4.29 -2.00 -13.09
C ALA A 13 -4.01 -2.62 -11.72
N LYS A 14 -2.82 -2.36 -11.18
CA LYS A 14 -2.45 -2.84 -9.85
C LYS A 14 -3.47 -2.27 -8.85
N LEU A 15 -3.95 -3.10 -7.94
CA LEU A 15 -4.89 -2.64 -6.92
C LEU A 15 -4.17 -1.68 -5.96
N PRO A 16 -4.80 -0.56 -5.59
CA PRO A 16 -4.23 0.37 -4.62
C PRO A 16 -4.16 -0.26 -3.24
N LEU A 17 -3.00 -0.14 -2.59
CA LEU A 17 -2.76 -0.47 -1.19
C LEU A 17 -2.24 0.78 -0.49
N PHE A 18 -2.88 1.14 0.63
CA PHE A 18 -2.45 2.26 1.43
C PHE A 18 -1.45 1.80 2.49
N LEU A 19 -0.29 2.45 2.58
CA LEU A 19 0.77 2.07 3.50
C LEU A 19 1.15 3.25 4.40
N LEU A 20 0.92 3.12 5.71
CA LEU A 20 1.49 4.01 6.71
C LEU A 20 2.67 3.30 7.39
N SER A 21 3.87 3.86 7.25
CA SER A 21 5.02 3.44 8.04
C SER A 21 5.81 4.67 8.47
N PHE A 22 6.03 4.80 9.78
CA PHE A 22 6.68 5.97 10.36
C PHE A 22 8.20 5.95 10.12
N ARG A 23 8.80 4.75 10.10
CA ARG A 23 10.26 4.58 10.05
C ARG A 23 10.75 3.86 8.77
N HIS A 24 9.97 2.93 8.22
CA HIS A 24 10.43 2.00 7.17
C HIS A 24 9.64 2.10 5.85
N ARG A 25 9.02 3.25 5.57
CA ARG A 25 8.12 3.47 4.43
C ARG A 25 8.70 3.12 3.07
N ASN A 26 9.98 3.40 2.83
CA ASN A 26 10.58 3.17 1.53
C ASN A 26 10.81 1.68 1.29
N ASP A 27 11.43 0.99 2.24
CA ASP A 27 11.75 -0.43 2.12
C ASP A 27 10.48 -1.28 2.04
N LEU A 28 9.49 -1.00 2.90
CA LEU A 28 8.18 -1.67 2.82
C LEU A 28 7.44 -1.35 1.54
N GLY A 29 7.49 -0.09 1.08
CA GLY A 29 6.88 0.31 -0.17
C GLY A 29 7.41 -0.51 -1.34
N GLY A 30 8.74 -0.67 -1.43
CA GLY A 30 9.37 -1.50 -2.45
C GLY A 30 8.93 -2.97 -2.40
N LEU A 31 8.82 -3.55 -1.19
CA LEU A 31 8.34 -4.93 -1.03
C LEU A 31 6.89 -5.10 -1.48
N VAL A 32 6.01 -4.15 -1.15
CA VAL A 32 4.60 -4.19 -1.54
C VAL A 32 4.43 -3.97 -3.05
N GLU A 33 5.21 -3.06 -3.66
CA GLU A 33 5.22 -2.85 -5.11
C GLU A 33 5.72 -4.09 -5.88
N ALA A 34 6.77 -4.75 -5.37
CA ALA A 34 7.31 -5.99 -5.89
C ALA A 34 6.29 -7.15 -5.78
N ALA A 35 5.43 -7.12 -4.76
CA ALA A 35 4.30 -8.02 -4.61
C ALA A 35 3.10 -7.71 -5.54
N GLY A 36 3.22 -6.70 -6.42
CA GLY A 36 2.24 -6.43 -7.48
C GLY A 36 1.17 -5.40 -7.13
N TRP A 37 1.29 -4.68 -6.01
CA TRP A 37 0.34 -3.64 -5.61
C TRP A 37 0.77 -2.25 -6.08
N GLN A 38 -0.19 -1.33 -6.18
CA GLN A 38 0.08 0.11 -6.31
C GLN A 38 0.14 0.73 -4.92
N VAL A 39 1.33 1.12 -4.47
CA VAL A 39 1.51 1.66 -3.12
C VAL A 39 1.16 3.14 -3.06
N ILE A 40 0.30 3.49 -2.11
CA ILE A 40 0.03 4.88 -1.71
C ILE A 40 0.54 5.04 -0.28
N ALA A 41 1.73 5.62 -0.14
CA ALA A 41 2.46 5.56 1.11
C ALA A 41 2.61 6.90 1.86
N ALA A 42 2.40 6.86 3.17
CA ALA A 42 2.49 7.98 4.10
C ALA A 42 3.48 7.70 5.25
N ARG A 43 3.97 8.78 5.90
CA ARG A 43 4.89 8.71 7.05
C ARG A 43 4.34 9.35 8.34
N ARG A 44 3.16 9.97 8.28
CA ARG A 44 2.55 10.71 9.40
C ARG A 44 1.08 10.34 9.51
N ALA A 45 0.58 10.27 10.74
CA ALA A 45 -0.82 9.95 11.02
C ALA A 45 -1.78 11.12 10.72
N ASP A 46 -1.29 12.36 10.64
CA ASP A 46 -2.15 13.53 10.40
C ASP A 46 -2.97 13.38 9.11
N GLY A 47 -4.31 13.39 9.28
CA GLY A 47 -5.27 13.27 8.19
C GLY A 47 -5.25 11.93 7.46
N ILE A 48 -4.83 10.84 8.13
CA ILE A 48 -4.69 9.53 7.50
C ILE A 48 -6.01 9.00 6.93
N ASP A 49 -7.14 9.19 7.62
CA ASP A 49 -8.45 8.67 7.19
C ASP A 49 -8.91 9.31 5.89
N ARG A 50 -8.80 10.63 5.81
CA ARG A 50 -9.15 11.37 4.59
C ARG A 50 -8.29 10.93 3.42
N ARG A 51 -7.00 10.69 3.65
CA ARG A 51 -6.10 10.19 2.61
C ARG A 51 -6.38 8.76 2.23
N PHE A 52 -6.72 7.89 3.19
CA PHE A 52 -7.11 6.51 2.93
C PHE A 52 -8.39 6.47 2.08
N ILE A 53 -9.43 7.21 2.47
CA ILE A 53 -10.68 7.32 1.71
C ILE A 53 -10.43 7.86 0.29
N ALA A 54 -9.62 8.92 0.15
CA ALA A 54 -9.29 9.51 -1.14
C ALA A 54 -8.39 8.60 -2.01
N SER A 55 -7.70 7.63 -1.40
CA SER A 55 -6.75 6.75 -2.09
C SER A 55 -7.42 5.67 -2.94
N SER A 56 -8.71 5.43 -2.76
CA SER A 56 -9.47 4.29 -3.32
C SER A 56 -8.94 2.89 -2.92
N ALA A 57 -7.95 2.81 -2.03
CA ALA A 57 -7.47 1.56 -1.48
C ALA A 57 -8.54 0.91 -0.59
N THR A 58 -8.75 -0.39 -0.74
CA THR A 58 -9.61 -1.19 0.15
C THR A 58 -8.83 -1.72 1.35
N ILE A 59 -7.51 -1.81 1.23
CA ILE A 59 -6.61 -2.36 2.26
C ILE A 59 -5.63 -1.27 2.68
N ALA A 60 -5.48 -1.11 3.99
CA ALA A 60 -4.41 -0.33 4.61
C ALA A 60 -3.47 -1.25 5.40
N ILE A 61 -2.16 -1.04 5.25
CA ILE A 61 -1.12 -1.60 6.11
C ILE A 61 -0.60 -0.47 6.99
N ILE A 62 -0.61 -0.68 8.30
CA ILE A 62 -0.04 0.21 9.29
C ILE A 62 1.14 -0.52 9.94
N ASP A 63 2.35 -0.01 9.73
CA ASP A 63 3.59 -0.57 10.24
C ASP A 63 3.95 0.05 11.59
N ALA A 64 3.85 -0.75 12.65
CA ALA A 64 4.12 -0.36 14.02
C ALA A 64 5.61 -0.41 14.42
N ARG A 65 6.49 -0.99 13.58
CA ARG A 65 7.90 -1.16 13.95
C ARG A 65 8.53 0.18 14.34
N GLN A 66 9.01 0.26 15.59
CA GLN A 66 9.61 1.46 16.18
C GLN A 66 8.67 2.68 16.20
N ALA A 67 7.35 2.44 16.24
CA ALA A 67 6.30 3.44 16.26
C ALA A 67 4.96 2.85 16.78
N ASP A 68 5.03 2.04 17.85
CA ASP A 68 3.89 1.25 18.33
C ASP A 68 2.71 2.15 18.74
N GLU A 69 2.99 3.18 19.53
CA GLU A 69 1.97 4.14 20.01
C GLU A 69 1.37 4.93 18.84
N GLU A 70 2.19 5.43 17.91
CA GLU A 70 1.69 6.16 16.75
C GLU A 70 0.86 5.27 15.81
N ALA A 71 1.23 4.00 15.66
CA ALA A 71 0.48 3.05 14.86
C ALA A 71 -0.87 2.69 15.48
N VAL A 72 -0.92 2.48 16.80
CA VAL A 72 -2.19 2.24 17.50
C VAL A 72 -3.09 3.48 17.43
N ALA A 73 -2.52 4.67 17.64
CA ALA A 73 -3.28 5.92 17.52
C ALA A 73 -3.86 6.11 16.11
N ALA A 74 -3.15 5.69 15.06
CA ALA A 74 -3.63 5.75 13.68
C ALA A 74 -4.79 4.78 13.39
N CYS A 75 -5.04 3.77 14.23
CA CYS A 75 -6.16 2.84 14.11
C CYS A 75 -7.39 3.26 14.93
N ALA A 76 -7.24 4.19 15.88
CA ALA A 76 -8.27 4.56 16.86
C ALA A 76 -9.27 5.62 16.35
N THR A 77 -9.43 5.68 15.02
CA THR A 77 -10.18 6.70 14.28
C THR A 77 -11.69 6.57 14.42
#